data_AF-A0A4Q1A5M6-F1
#
_entry.id   AF-A0A4Q1A5M6-F1
#
_cell.length_a   1.000
_cell.length_b   1.000
_cell.length_c   1.000
_cell.angle_alpha   90.00
_cell.angle_beta   90.00
_cell.angle_gamma   90.00
#
_symmetry.space_group_name_H-M   'P 1'
#
loop_
_entity.id
_entity.type
_entity.pdbx_description
1 polymer ?
#
loop_
_entity_poly.entity_id
_entity_poly.type
_entity_poly.pdbx_seq_one_letter_code
_entity_poly.pdbx_strand_id
1 'polypeptide(L)'
;MQTFIFLLILFLISIFSILLYFKLKNQRVYKLLKGECPNCKEKTRTFYDENTRTVFKNEIITKRVVKNHGCSGVIEVEFRCKNCNLKELHQVPSNSCNM
;
A
#
# COMPACT_ATOMS: atom_id res chain seq x y z
N MET A 1 9.23 43.31 2.39
CA MET A 1 10.11 42.19 2.78
C MET A 1 9.36 41.11 3.56
N GLN A 2 8.68 41.45 4.67
CA GLN A 2 8.00 40.47 5.53
C GLN A 2 6.84 39.70 4.85
N THR A 3 6.05 40.36 4.01
CA THR A 3 4.93 39.72 3.26
C THR A 3 5.42 38.72 2.21
N PHE A 4 6.48 39.05 1.47
CA PHE A 4 7.09 38.15 0.49
C PHE A 4 7.70 36.92 1.15
N ILE A 5 8.36 37.10 2.31
CA ILE A 5 8.91 35.99 3.11
C ILE A 5 7.77 35.08 3.59
N PHE A 6 6.66 35.65 4.06
CA PHE A 6 5.50 34.86 4.52
C PHE A 6 4.86 34.03 3.40
N LEU A 7 4.69 34.62 2.21
CA LEU A 7 4.17 33.90 1.03
C LEU A 7 5.08 32.75 0.62
N LEU A 8 6.40 32.95 0.64
CA LEU A 8 7.37 31.92 0.31
C LEU A 8 7.30 30.74 1.30
N ILE A 9 7.19 31.04 2.60
CA ILE A 9 7.07 30.00 3.63
C ILE A 9 5.77 29.19 3.44
N LEU A 10 4.63 29.86 3.22
CA LEU A 10 3.36 29.17 2.97
C LEU A 10 3.43 28.27 1.73
N PHE A 11 4.08 28.74 0.67
CA PHE A 11 4.30 27.96 -0.53
C PHE A 11 5.13 26.70 -0.25
N LEU A 12 6.24 26.82 0.48
CA LEU A 12 7.07 25.67 0.87
C LEU A 12 6.32 24.67 1.74
N ILE A 13 5.52 25.14 2.71
CA ILE A 13 4.70 24.27 3.56
C ILE A 13 3.70 23.49 2.71
N SER A 14 3.03 24.15 1.75
CA SER A 14 2.06 23.48 0.88
C SER A 14 2.68 22.34 0.07
N ILE A 15 3.87 22.57 -0.51
CA ILE A 15 4.62 21.54 -1.24
C ILE A 15 4.99 20.40 -0.31
N PHE A 16 5.52 20.73 0.87
CA PHE A 16 5.91 19.73 1.85
C PHE A 16 4.72 18.85 2.29
N SER A 17 3.55 19.44 2.54
CA SER A 17 2.34 18.70 2.90
C SER A 17 1.91 17.72 1.80
N ILE A 18 1.98 18.13 0.53
CA ILE A 18 1.65 17.27 -0.62
C ILE A 18 2.64 16.09 -0.70
N LEU A 19 3.94 16.36 -0.59
CA LEU A 19 4.97 15.31 -0.60
C LEU A 19 4.82 14.34 0.58
N LEU A 20 4.52 14.86 1.77
CA LEU A 20 4.28 14.05 2.96
C LEU A 20 3.07 13.13 2.78
N TYR A 21 1.98 13.65 2.21
CA TYR A 21 0.78 12.87 1.90
C TYR A 21 1.09 11.69 0.97
N PHE A 22 1.79 11.94 -0.15
CA PHE A 22 2.18 10.88 -1.07
C PHE A 22 3.09 9.83 -0.40
N LYS A 23 4.04 10.26 0.43
CA LYS A 23 4.93 9.36 1.18
C LYS A 23 4.14 8.43 2.11
N LEU A 24 3.23 8.98 2.91
CA LEU A 24 2.42 8.20 3.86
C LEU A 24 1.50 7.20 3.14
N LYS A 25 0.87 7.63 2.04
CA LYS A 25 0.02 6.75 1.22
C LYS A 25 0.84 5.58 0.66
N ASN A 26 1.99 5.85 0.06
CA ASN A 26 2.84 4.81 -0.52
C ASN A 26 3.39 3.85 0.54
N GLN A 27 3.77 4.34 1.72
CA GLN A 27 4.20 3.49 2.83
C GLN A 27 3.09 2.54 3.31
N ARG A 28 1.84 3.01 3.36
CA ARG A 28 0.69 2.18 3.75
C ARG A 28 0.43 1.06 2.74
N VAL A 29 0.42 1.40 1.44
CA VAL A 29 0.28 0.41 0.36
C VAL A 29 1.42 -0.61 0.38
N TYR A 30 2.65 -0.16 0.61
CA TYR A 30 3.82 -1.03 0.71
C TYR A 30 3.71 -2.05 1.86
N LYS A 31 3.21 -1.64 3.03
CA LYS A 31 2.94 -2.57 4.15
C LYS A 31 1.90 -3.63 3.77
N LEU A 32 0.81 -3.21 3.13
CA LEU A 32 -0.23 -4.13 2.65
C LEU A 32 0.30 -5.11 1.61
N LEU A 33 1.12 -4.64 0.65
CA LEU A 33 1.77 -5.49 -0.36
C LEU A 33 2.77 -6.49 0.25
N LYS A 34 3.42 -6.12 1.36
CA LYS A 34 4.26 -7.02 2.15
C LYS A 34 3.49 -8.04 3.00
N GLY A 35 2.16 -7.95 3.04
CA GLY A 35 1.33 -8.82 3.88
C GLY A 35 1.37 -8.44 5.37
N GLU A 36 1.63 -7.17 5.67
CA GLU A 36 1.54 -6.58 7.01
C GLU A 36 0.32 -5.64 7.11
N CYS A 37 -0.50 -5.82 8.14
CA CYS A 37 -1.64 -4.94 8.38
C CYS A 37 -1.19 -3.64 9.04
N PRO A 38 -1.46 -2.45 8.46
CA PRO A 38 -1.08 -1.18 9.07
C PRO A 38 -1.87 -0.85 10.36
N ASN A 39 -3.03 -1.49 10.57
CA ASN A 39 -3.89 -1.23 11.73
C ASN A 39 -3.55 -2.13 12.93
N CYS A 40 -3.57 -3.45 12.74
CA CYS A 40 -3.28 -4.42 13.82
C CYS A 40 -1.83 -4.92 13.88
N LYS A 41 -0.96 -4.47 12.96
CA LYS A 41 0.48 -4.85 12.88
C LYS A 41 0.77 -6.34 12.68
N GLU A 42 -0.26 -7.13 12.38
CA GLU A 42 -0.12 -8.56 12.12
C GLU A 42 0.54 -8.82 10.75
N LYS A 43 1.47 -9.78 10.71
CA LYS A 43 2.30 -10.10 9.54
C LYS A 43 2.10 -11.55 9.12
N THR A 44 2.04 -11.78 7.81
CA THR A 44 1.99 -13.12 7.21
C THR A 44 3.07 -14.02 7.79
N ARG A 45 2.66 -15.15 8.37
CA ARG A 45 3.57 -16.11 9.01
C ARG A 45 3.83 -17.27 8.06
N THR A 46 5.09 -17.71 8.01
CA THR A 46 5.50 -18.88 7.24
C THR A 46 6.11 -19.89 8.18
N PHE A 47 5.61 -21.12 8.14
CA PHE A 47 6.08 -22.23 8.94
C PHE A 47 6.64 -23.29 8.00
N TYR A 48 7.85 -23.78 8.26
CA TYR A 48 8.42 -24.90 7.54
C TYR A 48 8.30 -26.14 8.42
N ASP A 49 7.71 -27.20 7.88
CA ASP A 49 7.62 -28.48 8.54
C ASP A 49 8.66 -29.43 7.94
N GLU A 50 9.61 -29.87 8.77
CA GLU A 50 10.70 -30.78 8.36
C GLU A 50 10.20 -32.20 8.05
N ASN A 51 9.11 -32.63 8.69
CA ASN A 51 8.58 -33.98 8.52
C ASN A 51 7.89 -34.16 7.16
N THR A 52 7.12 -33.17 6.73
CA THR A 52 6.42 -33.19 5.44
C THR A 52 7.19 -32.48 4.34
N ARG A 53 8.29 -31.80 4.66
CA ARG A 53 9.08 -30.94 3.75
C ARG A 53 8.21 -29.88 3.05
N THR A 54 7.18 -29.38 3.74
CA THR A 54 6.23 -28.40 3.19
C THR A 54 6.32 -27.07 3.91
N VAL A 55 6.21 -25.97 3.16
CA VAL A 55 6.09 -24.61 3.72
C VAL A 55 4.62 -24.23 3.80
N PHE A 56 4.11 -24.01 5.01
CA PHE A 56 2.79 -23.46 5.26
C PHE A 56 2.86 -21.94 5.37
N LYS A 57 2.07 -21.23 4.56
CA LYS A 57 1.94 -19.78 4.63
C LYS A 57 0.55 -19.42 5.14
N ASN A 58 0.49 -18.73 6.29
CA ASN A 58 -0.76 -18.17 6.79
C ASN A 58 -0.85 -16.69 6.37
N GLU A 59 -1.47 -16.46 5.21
CA GLU A 59 -1.68 -15.12 4.67
C GLU A 59 -2.75 -14.36 5.46
N ILE A 60 -2.34 -13.26 6.08
CA ILE A 60 -3.21 -12.37 6.88
C ILE A 60 -3.89 -11.31 6.02
N ILE A 61 -3.24 -10.88 4.95
CA ILE A 61 -3.79 -9.93 3.98
C ILE A 61 -4.24 -10.69 2.74
N THR A 62 -5.50 -10.54 2.37
CA THR A 62 -6.04 -11.02 1.10
C THR A 62 -6.10 -9.85 0.13
N LYS A 63 -5.67 -10.09 -1.12
CA LYS A 63 -5.71 -9.11 -2.20
C LYS A 63 -6.69 -9.58 -3.28
N ARG A 64 -7.55 -8.69 -3.75
CA ARG A 64 -8.48 -8.95 -4.85
C ARG A 64 -8.47 -7.78 -5.83
N VAL A 65 -8.34 -8.06 -7.12
CA VAL A 65 -8.49 -7.03 -8.16
C VAL A 65 -9.98 -6.74 -8.32
N VAL A 66 -10.38 -5.49 -8.15
CA VAL A 66 -11.78 -5.04 -8.27
C VAL A 66 -12.03 -4.41 -9.63
N LYS A 67 -11.10 -3.59 -10.12
CA LYS A 67 -11.14 -3.04 -11.47
C LYS A 67 -9.77 -3.14 -12.12
N ASN A 68 -9.78 -3.46 -13.40
CA ASN A 68 -8.61 -3.42 -14.25
C ASN A 68 -8.81 -2.31 -15.28
N HIS A 69 -7.94 -1.30 -15.29
CA HIS A 69 -8.00 -0.19 -16.23
C HIS A 69 -7.26 -0.47 -17.55
N GLY A 70 -6.91 -1.73 -17.82
CA GLY A 70 -6.26 -2.15 -19.07
C GLY A 70 -4.86 -1.56 -19.22
N CYS A 71 -4.53 -1.01 -20.40
CA CYS A 71 -3.19 -0.45 -20.67
C CYS A 71 -2.88 0.89 -20.03
N SER A 72 -3.77 1.43 -19.17
CA SER A 72 -3.41 2.55 -18.31
C SER A 72 -2.35 2.19 -17.26
N GLY A 73 -2.00 0.91 -17.13
CA GLY A 73 -0.91 0.45 -16.26
C GLY A 73 -1.25 0.52 -14.77
N VAL A 74 -2.53 0.59 -14.42
CA VAL A 74 -3.03 0.71 -13.05
C VAL A 74 -4.21 -0.23 -12.84
N ILE A 75 -4.20 -0.97 -11.74
CA ILE A 75 -5.33 -1.78 -11.28
C ILE A 75 -5.80 -1.30 -9.91
N GLU A 76 -7.09 -1.45 -9.65
CA GLU A 76 -7.67 -1.25 -8.32
C GLU A 76 -7.68 -2.56 -7.56
N VAL A 77 -6.93 -2.61 -6.47
CA VAL A 77 -6.79 -3.77 -5.61
C VAL A 77 -7.47 -3.48 -4.27
N GLU A 78 -8.40 -4.34 -3.90
CA GLU A 78 -8.97 -4.41 -2.56
C GLU A 78 -8.07 -5.26 -1.68
N PHE A 79 -7.59 -4.67 -0.59
CA PHE A 79 -6.85 -5.34 0.47
C PHE A 79 -7.77 -5.57 1.65
N ARG A 80 -7.84 -6.82 2.13
CA ARG A 80 -8.56 -7.16 3.36
C ARG A 80 -7.67 -7.86 4.36
N CYS A 81 -7.69 -7.40 5.61
CA CYS A 81 -7.04 -8.09 6.73
C CYS A 81 -8.00 -9.08 7.39
N LYS A 82 -7.58 -10.35 7.51
CA LYS A 82 -8.35 -11.40 8.16
C LYS A 82 -8.45 -11.24 9.69
N ASN A 83 -7.51 -10.55 10.32
CA ASN A 83 -7.49 -10.41 11.78
C ASN A 83 -8.40 -9.26 12.27
N CYS A 84 -8.27 -8.07 11.68
CA CYS A 84 -9.01 -6.88 12.15
C CYS A 84 -10.12 -6.41 11.20
N ASN A 85 -10.46 -7.19 10.16
CA ASN A 85 -11.47 -6.85 9.14
C ASN A 85 -11.24 -5.51 8.41
N LEU A 86 -10.01 -4.99 8.45
CA LEU A 86 -9.63 -3.80 7.67
C LEU A 86 -9.87 -4.07 6.19
N LYS A 87 -10.57 -3.17 5.51
CA LYS A 87 -10.81 -3.20 4.06
C LYS A 87 -10.37 -1.87 3.46
N GLU A 88 -9.42 -1.91 2.53
CA GLU A 88 -8.91 -0.72 1.83
C GLU A 88 -8.83 -0.97 0.33
N LEU A 89 -9.11 0.05 -0.47
CA LEU A 89 -8.97 0.00 -1.92
C LEU A 89 -7.80 0.89 -2.34
N HIS A 90 -6.85 0.33 -3.09
CA HIS A 90 -5.69 1.07 -3.57
C HIS A 90 -5.47 0.83 -5.05
N GLN A 91 -5.10 1.91 -5.75
CA GLN A 91 -4.60 1.84 -7.11
C GLN A 91 -3.13 1.46 -7.07
N VAL A 92 -2.78 0.35 -7.71
CA VAL A 92 -1.42 -0.19 -7.76
C VAL A 92 -0.99 -0.27 -9.22
N PRO A 93 0.25 0.12 -9.56
CA PRO A 93 0.76 -0.05 -10.90
C PRO A 93 0.78 -1.53 -11.31
N SER A 94 0.40 -1.81 -12.55
CA SER A 94 0.39 -3.14 -13.15
C SER A 94 1.05 -3.11 -14.52
N ASN A 95 2.04 -3.96 -14.73
CA ASN A 95 2.69 -4.14 -16.04
C ASN A 95 1.87 -5.07 -16.94
N SER A 96 0.56 -4.81 -17.12
CA SER A 96 -0.30 -5.73 -17.87
C SER A 96 -0.23 -5.57 -19.39
N CYS A 97 0.49 -4.57 -19.90
CA CYS A 97 0.71 -4.42 -21.34
C CYS A 97 2.15 -4.77 -21.66
N ASN A 98 2.35 -6.06 -21.95
CA ASN A 98 3.48 -6.51 -22.75
C ASN A 98 3.24 -5.97 -24.17
N MET A 99 4.15 -5.13 -24.65
CA MET A 99 4.35 -4.95 -26.09
C MET A 99 5.05 -6.17 -26.66
#